data_AF-A0A938VXW2-F1
#
_entry.id   AF-A0A938VXW2-F1
#
_cell.length_a   1.000
_cell.length_b   1.000
_cell.length_c   1.000
_cell.angle_alpha   90.00
_cell.angle_beta   90.00
_cell.angle_gamma   90.00
#
_symmetry.space_group_name_H-M   'P 1'
#
loop_
_entity.id
_entity.type
_entity.pdbx_description
1 polymer ?
#
loop_
_entity_poly.entity_id
_entity_poly.type
_entity_poly.pdbx_seq_one_letter_code
_entity_poly.pdbx_strand_id
1 'polypeptide(L)'
;MEGTTDKLTSADILGYLLAYSLWIILSAVAGVALLLIRSVLAPITVLLLAPNPWYQLHTTELGGVANSVDRFGLVVLAIIWVVYMIYIEEYFRSSIAAVRMRRARAALGGGTAGRRSATETRLQRLGLDILARRLPRALLFPLAVFAFYLLGQGVIWLIART
;
A
#
# COMPACT_ATOMS: atom_id res chain seq x y z
N MET A 1 28.92 24.87 -19.51
CA MET A 1 28.01 24.07 -18.66
C MET A 1 28.13 22.63 -19.14
N GLU A 2 29.12 21.93 -18.62
CA GLU A 2 29.41 20.55 -19.01
C GLU A 2 28.35 19.64 -18.42
N GLY A 3 27.60 18.98 -19.29
CA GLY A 3 26.61 18.00 -18.93
C GLY A 3 27.29 16.85 -18.19
N THR A 4 27.13 16.82 -16.87
CA THR A 4 27.36 15.64 -16.06
C THR A 4 26.39 14.58 -16.55
N THR A 5 26.86 13.76 -17.49
CA THR A 5 26.18 12.55 -17.92
C THR A 5 26.05 11.65 -16.70
N ASP A 6 24.88 11.72 -16.09
CA ASP A 6 24.47 10.96 -14.92
C ASP A 6 24.36 9.49 -15.36
N LYS A 7 25.51 8.83 -15.50
CA LYS A 7 25.58 7.43 -15.95
C LYS A 7 24.90 6.57 -14.90
N LEU A 8 23.69 6.09 -15.22
CA LEU A 8 22.97 5.10 -14.45
C LEU A 8 23.90 3.92 -14.18
N THR A 9 24.20 3.66 -12.90
CA THR A 9 24.99 2.49 -12.52
C THR A 9 24.10 1.25 -12.50
N SER A 10 24.68 0.07 -12.72
CA SER A 10 23.94 -1.21 -12.63
C SER A 10 23.28 -1.42 -11.26
N ALA A 11 23.88 -0.86 -10.20
CA ALA A 11 23.31 -0.85 -8.85
C ALA A 11 22.03 0.00 -8.75
N ASP A 12 21.92 1.10 -9.51
CA ASP A 12 20.70 1.93 -9.55
C ASP A 12 19.57 1.17 -10.25
N ILE A 13 19.88 0.48 -11.35
CA ILE A 13 18.92 -0.35 -12.09
C ILE A 13 18.35 -1.44 -11.16
N LEU A 14 19.21 -2.13 -10.42
CA LEU A 14 18.80 -3.18 -9.49
C LEU A 14 17.95 -2.62 -8.33
N GLY A 15 18.28 -1.41 -7.85
CA GLY A 15 17.47 -0.70 -6.85
C GLY A 15 16.08 -0.33 -7.36
N TYR A 16 15.97 0.14 -8.61
CA TYR A 16 14.69 0.40 -9.26
C TYR A 16 13.86 -0.88 -9.44
N LEU A 17 14.46 -1.95 -9.94
CA LEU A 17 13.77 -3.24 -10.11
C LEU A 17 13.24 -3.77 -8.77
N LEU A 18 14.02 -3.64 -7.70
CA LEU A 18 13.61 -4.10 -6.38
C LEU A 18 12.49 -3.21 -5.78
N ALA A 19 12.53 -1.90 -5.99
CA ALA A 19 11.46 -1.00 -5.58
C ALA A 19 10.15 -1.26 -6.34
N TYR A 20 10.20 -1.45 -7.66
CA TYR A 20 9.02 -1.73 -8.47
C TYR A 20 8.44 -3.11 -8.17
N SER A 21 9.27 -4.14 -7.96
CA SER A 21 8.77 -5.45 -7.53
C SER A 21 8.09 -5.40 -6.16
N LEU A 22 8.67 -4.67 -5.20
CA LEU A 22 8.02 -4.43 -3.90
C LEU A 22 6.71 -3.66 -4.04
N TRP A 23 6.66 -2.64 -4.89
CA TRP A 23 5.44 -1.91 -5.19
C TRP A 23 4.35 -2.81 -5.78
N ILE A 24 4.68 -3.67 -6.75
CA ILE A 24 3.74 -4.64 -7.34
C ILE A 24 3.22 -5.60 -6.27
N ILE A 25 4.12 -6.19 -5.47
CA ILE A 25 3.74 -7.13 -4.41
C ILE A 25 2.83 -6.47 -3.38
N LEU A 26 3.18 -5.28 -2.89
CA LEU A 26 2.37 -4.53 -1.93
C LEU A 26 1.01 -4.13 -2.50
N SER A 27 0.97 -3.75 -3.77
CA SER A 27 -0.28 -3.40 -4.46
C SER A 27 -1.19 -4.62 -4.59
N ALA A 28 -0.64 -5.78 -4.95
CA ALA A 28 -1.37 -7.03 -5.02
C ALA A 28 -1.91 -7.46 -3.64
N VAL A 29 -1.06 -7.41 -2.60
CA VAL A 29 -1.46 -7.76 -1.23
C VAL A 29 -2.56 -6.81 -0.71
N ALA A 30 -2.43 -5.50 -0.96
CA ALA A 30 -3.47 -4.54 -0.58
C ALA A 30 -4.78 -4.76 -1.34
N GLY A 31 -4.71 -5.11 -2.63
CA GLY A 31 -5.88 -5.46 -3.44
C GLY A 31 -6.62 -6.68 -2.87
N VAL A 32 -5.87 -7.75 -2.54
CA VAL A 32 -6.45 -8.94 -1.89
C VAL A 32 -7.06 -8.60 -0.53
N ALA A 33 -6.36 -7.81 0.30
CA ALA A 33 -6.88 -7.41 1.61
C ALA A 33 -8.19 -6.60 1.51
N LEU A 34 -8.27 -5.68 0.54
CA LEU A 34 -9.49 -4.91 0.27
C LEU A 34 -10.62 -5.81 -0.27
N LEU A 35 -10.33 -6.83 -1.07
CA LEU A 35 -11.35 -7.78 -1.50
C LEU A 35 -11.90 -8.61 -0.34
N LEU A 36 -11.06 -9.00 0.63
CA LEU A 36 -11.52 -9.74 1.81
C LEU A 36 -12.51 -8.93 2.65
N ILE A 37 -12.29 -7.62 2.79
CA ILE A 37 -13.16 -6.73 3.58
C ILE A 37 -14.59 -6.66 3.05
N ARG A 38 -14.80 -6.95 1.75
CA ARG A 38 -16.13 -6.97 1.12
C ARG A 38 -17.10 -7.88 1.87
N SER A 39 -16.63 -9.05 2.32
CA SER A 39 -17.46 -10.02 3.05
C SER A 39 -17.95 -9.50 4.41
N VAL A 40 -17.21 -8.58 5.03
CA VAL A 40 -17.58 -7.91 6.28
C VAL A 40 -18.47 -6.71 6.00
N LEU A 41 -18.21 -5.97 4.93
CA LEU A 41 -19.00 -4.80 4.56
C LEU A 41 -20.42 -5.19 4.16
N ALA A 42 -20.60 -6.23 3.34
CA ALA A 42 -21.92 -6.65 2.86
C ALA A 42 -23.01 -6.75 3.96
N PRO A 43 -22.82 -7.52 5.06
CA PRO A 43 -23.82 -7.60 6.14
C PRO A 43 -23.99 -6.27 6.90
N ILE A 44 -22.92 -5.48 7.07
CA ILE A 44 -22.99 -4.17 7.71
C ILE A 44 -23.85 -3.21 6.89
N THR A 45 -23.69 -3.21 5.56
CA THR A 45 -24.48 -2.36 4.67
C THR A 45 -25.95 -2.76 4.68
N VAL A 46 -26.25 -4.06 4.73
CA VAL A 46 -27.63 -4.56 4.90
C VAL A 46 -28.20 -4.07 6.22
N LEU A 47 -27.46 -4.17 7.32
CA LEU A 47 -27.93 -3.72 8.64
C LEU A 47 -28.18 -2.20 8.69
N LEU A 48 -27.29 -1.40 8.11
CA LEU A 48 -27.42 0.06 8.03
C LEU A 48 -28.60 0.51 7.17
N LEU A 49 -28.90 -0.23 6.09
CA LEU A 49 -29.97 0.10 5.15
C LEU A 49 -31.30 -0.59 5.49
N ALA A 50 -31.30 -1.57 6.41
CA ALA A 50 -32.50 -2.26 6.88
C ALA A 50 -33.63 -1.34 7.38
N PRO A 51 -33.39 -0.18 8.03
CA PRO A 51 -34.45 0.73 8.45
C PRO A 51 -35.10 1.50 7.29
N ASN A 52 -34.50 1.49 6.09
CA ASN A 52 -34.98 2.27 4.97
C ASN A 52 -36.08 1.49 4.21
N PRO A 53 -37.33 1.99 4.18
CA PRO A 53 -38.44 1.28 3.53
C PRO A 53 -38.24 1.12 2.02
N TRP A 54 -37.51 2.04 1.37
CA TRP A 54 -37.16 1.91 -0.05
C TRP A 54 -36.22 0.74 -0.33
N TYR A 55 -35.29 0.48 0.59
CA TYR A 55 -34.35 -0.62 0.48
C TYR A 55 -35.07 -1.97 0.61
N GLN A 56 -35.94 -2.11 1.61
CA GLN A 56 -36.73 -3.33 1.82
C GLN A 56 -37.59 -3.67 0.60
N LEU A 57 -38.35 -2.70 0.08
CA LEU A 57 -39.26 -2.89 -1.06
C LEU A 57 -38.54 -3.41 -2.32
N HIS A 58 -37.33 -2.89 -2.59
CA HIS A 58 -36.57 -3.24 -3.79
C HIS A 58 -35.64 -4.46 -3.60
N THR A 59 -35.36 -4.87 -2.36
CA THR A 59 -34.63 -6.12 -2.09
C THR A 59 -35.50 -7.36 -2.22
N THR A 60 -36.79 -7.27 -1.86
CA THR A 60 -37.71 -8.42 -1.87
C THR A 60 -38.33 -8.71 -3.23
N GLU A 61 -38.50 -7.72 -4.10
CA GLU A 61 -39.23 -7.91 -5.36
C GLU A 61 -38.33 -8.08 -6.61
N LEU A 62 -37.07 -7.62 -6.56
CA LEU A 62 -36.23 -7.52 -7.78
C LEU A 62 -34.80 -8.08 -7.65
N GLY A 63 -34.32 -8.44 -6.45
CA GLY A 63 -32.94 -8.91 -6.23
C GLY A 63 -31.82 -7.93 -6.67
N GLY A 64 -32.17 -6.77 -7.22
CA GLY A 64 -31.26 -5.86 -7.91
C GLY A 64 -30.57 -4.85 -7.01
N VAL A 65 -31.23 -4.39 -5.94
CA VAL A 65 -30.67 -3.33 -5.07
C VAL A 65 -29.52 -3.84 -4.19
N ALA A 66 -29.56 -5.08 -3.72
CA ALA A 66 -28.43 -5.70 -3.03
C ALA A 66 -27.18 -5.76 -3.92
N ASN A 67 -27.36 -6.08 -5.21
CA ASN A 67 -26.29 -6.10 -6.21
C ASN A 67 -25.74 -4.69 -6.52
N SER A 68 -26.59 -3.67 -6.61
CA SER A 68 -26.16 -2.30 -6.90
C SER A 68 -25.34 -1.68 -5.77
N VAL A 69 -25.73 -1.91 -4.51
CA VAL A 69 -24.99 -1.44 -3.33
C VAL A 69 -23.62 -2.12 -3.24
N ASP A 70 -23.56 -3.42 -3.49
CA ASP A 70 -22.31 -4.18 -3.51
C ASP A 70 -21.38 -3.73 -4.65
N ARG A 71 -21.92 -3.46 -5.84
CA ARG A 71 -21.16 -2.87 -6.97
C ARG A 71 -20.62 -1.49 -6.64
N PHE A 72 -21.40 -0.62 -6.00
CA PHE A 72 -20.93 0.68 -5.57
C PHE A 72 -19.79 0.55 -4.54
N GLY A 73 -19.92 -0.38 -3.58
CA GLY A 73 -18.86 -0.71 -2.64
C GLY A 73 -17.56 -1.15 -3.32
N LEU A 74 -17.66 -1.99 -4.35
CA LEU A 74 -16.50 -2.40 -5.16
C LEU A 74 -15.81 -1.22 -5.86
N VAL A 75 -16.59 -0.26 -6.39
CA VAL A 75 -16.03 0.96 -7.00
C VAL A 75 -15.26 1.78 -5.96
N VAL A 76 -15.83 1.97 -4.76
CA VAL A 76 -15.14 2.69 -3.67
C VAL A 76 -13.86 1.97 -3.26
N LEU A 77 -13.88 0.64 -3.09
CA LEU A 77 -12.70 -0.16 -2.78
C LEU A 77 -11.64 -0.05 -3.88
N ALA A 78 -12.05 -0.06 -5.16
CA ALA A 78 -11.14 0.13 -6.29
C ALA A 78 -10.48 1.52 -6.27
N ILE A 79 -11.24 2.58 -5.95
CA ILE A 79 -10.68 3.94 -5.81
C ILE A 79 -9.65 3.98 -4.68
N ILE A 80 -9.98 3.43 -3.50
CA ILE A 80 -9.06 3.36 -2.36
C ILE A 80 -7.78 2.61 -2.75
N TRP A 81 -7.92 1.50 -3.47
CA TRP A 81 -6.80 0.70 -3.94
C TRP A 81 -5.90 1.47 -4.90
N VAL A 82 -6.47 2.17 -5.89
CA VAL A 82 -5.71 2.98 -6.86
C VAL A 82 -4.97 4.12 -6.15
N VAL A 83 -5.64 4.83 -5.23
CA VAL A 83 -5.00 5.90 -4.44
C VAL A 83 -3.80 5.35 -3.64
N TYR A 84 -3.97 4.17 -3.04
CA TYR A 84 -2.88 3.49 -2.33
C TYR A 84 -1.73 3.09 -3.28
N MET A 85 -2.02 2.56 -4.47
CA MET A 85 -1.00 2.22 -5.47
C MET A 85 -0.15 3.42 -5.85
N ILE A 86 -0.80 4.56 -6.15
CA ILE A 86 -0.13 5.81 -6.51
C ILE A 86 0.74 6.30 -5.34
N TYR A 87 0.19 6.27 -4.12
CA TYR A 87 0.91 6.69 -2.93
C TYR A 87 2.17 5.84 -2.69
N ILE A 88 2.07 4.51 -2.76
CA ILE A 88 3.20 3.62 -2.52
C ILE A 88 4.22 3.70 -3.66
N GLU A 89 3.79 3.91 -4.90
CA GLU A 89 4.69 4.14 -6.03
C GLU A 89 5.60 5.34 -5.76
N GLU A 90 5.01 6.49 -5.44
CA GLU A 90 5.74 7.72 -5.14
C GLU A 90 6.60 7.56 -3.86
N TYR A 91 6.08 6.81 -2.89
CA TYR A 91 6.82 6.48 -1.67
C TYR A 91 8.08 5.66 -1.94
N PHE A 92 8.09 4.73 -2.88
CA PHE A 92 9.30 4.01 -3.26
C PHE A 92 10.17 4.78 -4.24
N ARG A 93 9.59 5.50 -5.20
CA ARG A 93 10.33 6.32 -6.16
C ARG A 93 11.16 7.40 -5.47
N SER A 94 10.58 8.10 -4.50
CA SER A 94 11.26 9.12 -3.69
C SER A 94 12.42 8.54 -2.86
N SER A 95 12.39 7.26 -2.49
CA SER A 95 13.46 6.62 -1.74
C SER A 95 14.74 6.45 -2.59
N ILE A 96 14.59 6.13 -3.87
CA ILE A 96 15.71 5.98 -4.80
C ILE A 96 16.32 7.35 -5.13
N ALA A 97 15.46 8.37 -5.31
CA ALA A 97 15.92 9.74 -5.49
C ALA A 97 16.78 10.21 -4.30
N ALA A 98 16.38 9.87 -3.06
CA ALA A 98 17.15 10.18 -1.86
C ALA A 98 18.51 9.47 -1.83
N VAL A 99 18.60 8.20 -2.27
CA VAL A 99 19.87 7.48 -2.40
C VAL A 99 20.79 8.15 -3.42
N ARG A 100 20.27 8.52 -4.60
CA ARG A 100 21.03 9.22 -5.65
C ARG A 100 21.59 10.54 -5.14
N MET A 101 20.77 11.35 -4.45
CA MET A 101 21.24 12.61 -3.86
C MET A 101 22.33 12.38 -2.80
N ARG A 102 22.22 11.33 -1.98
CA ARG A 102 23.22 10.99 -0.97
C ARG A 102 24.56 10.60 -1.61
N ARG A 103 24.53 9.83 -2.71
CA ARG A 103 25.74 9.47 -3.48
C ARG A 103 26.35 10.68 -4.17
N ALA A 104 25.55 11.54 -4.80
CA ALA A 104 26.02 12.77 -5.43
C ALA A 104 26.68 13.74 -4.43
N ARG A 105 26.08 13.93 -3.24
CA ARG A 105 26.70 14.73 -2.16
C ARG A 105 28.00 14.12 -1.65
N ALA A 106 28.08 12.80 -1.54
CA ALA A 106 29.32 12.12 -1.14
C ALA A 106 30.44 12.25 -2.19
N ALA A 107 30.10 12.34 -3.47
CA ALA A 107 31.05 12.58 -4.55
C ALA A 107 31.55 14.04 -4.61
N LEU A 108 30.69 15.01 -4.27
CA LEU A 108 31.02 16.44 -4.28
C LEU A 108 31.74 16.94 -3.02
N GLY A 109 31.56 16.28 -1.87
CA GLY A 109 32.00 16.77 -0.55
C GLY A 109 33.20 16.05 0.06
N GLY A 110 34.23 15.70 -0.73
CA GLY A 110 35.36 14.84 -0.35
C GLY A 110 36.26 15.24 0.85
N GLY A 111 35.85 16.09 1.79
CA GLY A 111 36.72 16.64 2.84
C GLY A 111 36.30 16.45 4.31
N THR A 112 35.02 16.24 4.65
CA THR A 112 34.59 16.35 6.07
C THR A 112 33.55 15.32 6.52
N ALA A 113 33.61 14.10 5.99
CA ALA A 113 32.83 12.98 6.54
C ALA A 113 33.56 12.35 7.74
N GLY A 114 33.60 13.08 8.87
CA GLY A 114 33.98 12.51 10.15
C GLY A 114 33.14 11.26 10.47
N ARG A 115 33.81 10.21 10.94
CA ARG A 115 33.21 8.95 11.46
C ARG A 115 32.23 8.26 10.49
N ARG A 116 32.73 7.73 9.37
CA ARG A 116 32.13 6.51 8.81
C ARG A 116 32.38 5.37 9.80
N SER A 117 31.39 5.10 10.66
CA SER A 117 31.37 3.91 11.53
C SER A 117 31.69 2.68 10.67
N ALA A 118 32.65 1.86 11.11
CA ALA A 118 33.14 0.67 10.41
C ALA A 118 32.05 -0.41 10.14
N THR A 119 30.82 -0.17 10.59
CA THR A 119 29.60 -0.93 10.35
C THR A 119 28.77 -0.38 9.17
N GLU A 120 29.42 0.04 8.08
CA GLU A 120 28.75 0.20 6.78
C GLU A 120 28.26 -1.18 6.32
N THR A 121 27.05 -1.52 6.73
CA THR A 121 26.35 -2.76 6.35
C THR A 121 26.20 -2.78 4.83
N ARG A 122 26.38 -3.94 4.18
CA ARG A 122 26.24 -4.11 2.71
C ARG A 122 24.97 -3.45 2.14
N LEU A 123 23.90 -3.38 2.94
CA LEU A 123 22.65 -2.68 2.66
C LEU A 123 22.80 -1.17 2.43
N GLN A 124 23.65 -0.48 3.19
CA GLN A 124 23.93 0.96 3.00
C GLN A 124 24.73 1.24 1.73
N ARG A 125 25.66 0.35 1.36
CA ARG A 125 26.40 0.46 0.09
C ARG A 125 25.46 0.33 -1.11
N LEU A 126 24.49 -0.57 -1.02
CA LEU A 126 23.47 -0.76 -2.05
C LEU A 126 22.35 0.29 -2.02
N GLY A 127 22.26 1.13 -0.99
CA GLY A 127 21.19 2.12 -0.83
C GLY A 127 19.82 1.51 -0.47
N LEU A 128 19.81 0.26 -0.02
CA LEU A 128 18.61 -0.50 0.35
C LEU A 128 18.15 -0.22 1.78
N ASP A 129 18.94 0.53 2.56
CA ASP A 129 18.64 0.89 3.95
C ASP A 129 17.37 1.75 4.06
N ILE A 130 17.17 2.68 3.11
CA ILE A 130 15.97 3.51 3.07
C ILE A 130 14.74 2.65 2.72
N LEU A 131 14.87 1.74 1.76
CA LEU A 131 13.79 0.83 1.36
C LEU A 131 13.36 -0.08 2.52
N ALA A 132 14.33 -0.67 3.23
CA ALA A 132 14.08 -1.54 4.37
C ALA A 132 13.38 -0.82 5.54
N ARG A 133 13.68 0.46 5.78
CA ARG A 133 12.99 1.27 6.81
C ARG A 133 11.58 1.67 6.40
N ARG A 134 11.31 1.76 5.10
CA ARG A 134 10.03 2.18 4.53
C ARG A 134 9.03 1.03 4.42
N LEU A 135 9.52 -0.20 4.23
CA LEU A 135 8.70 -1.39 4.05
C LEU A 135 7.72 -1.66 5.22
N PRO A 136 8.09 -1.56 6.51
CA PRO A 136 7.13 -1.74 7.61
C PRO A 136 5.98 -0.74 7.54
N ARG A 137 6.27 0.52 7.19
CA ARG A 137 5.23 1.56 7.06
C ARG A 137 4.31 1.31 5.88
N ALA A 138 4.85 0.83 4.76
CA ALA A 138 4.05 0.42 3.61
C ALA A 138 3.12 -0.76 3.95
N LEU A 139 3.58 -1.69 4.79
CA LEU A 139 2.77 -2.83 5.23
C LEU A 139 1.65 -2.47 6.22
N LEU A 140 1.69 -1.29 6.86
CA LEU A 140 0.66 -0.91 7.84
C LEU A 140 -0.74 -0.85 7.22
N PHE A 141 -0.86 -0.37 5.98
CA PHE A 141 -2.16 -0.29 5.31
C PHE A 141 -2.81 -1.68 5.09
N PRO A 142 -2.18 -2.63 4.37
CA PRO A 142 -2.77 -3.96 4.20
C PRO A 142 -2.96 -4.69 5.53
N LEU A 143 -2.06 -4.50 6.51
CA LEU A 143 -2.23 -5.08 7.85
C LEU A 143 -3.43 -4.50 8.59
N ALA A 144 -3.67 -3.18 8.51
CA ALA A 144 -4.82 -2.53 9.15
C ALA A 144 -6.13 -3.01 8.51
N VAL A 145 -6.18 -3.10 7.18
CA VAL A 145 -7.35 -3.65 6.46
C VAL A 145 -7.61 -5.10 6.86
N PHE A 146 -6.56 -5.92 6.94
CA PHE A 146 -6.68 -7.31 7.37
C PHE A 146 -7.12 -7.45 8.83
N ALA A 147 -6.57 -6.63 9.74
CA ALA A 147 -6.99 -6.59 11.13
C ALA A 147 -8.46 -6.20 11.28
N PHE A 148 -8.91 -5.19 10.52
CA PHE A 148 -10.32 -4.80 10.48
C PHE A 148 -11.21 -5.92 9.97
N TYR A 149 -10.78 -6.63 8.92
CA TYR A 149 -11.47 -7.82 8.43
C TYR A 149 -11.63 -8.89 9.53
N LEU A 150 -10.55 -9.24 10.24
CA LEU A 150 -10.60 -10.24 11.31
C LEU A 150 -11.52 -9.81 12.46
N LEU A 151 -11.45 -8.54 12.88
CA LEU A 151 -12.33 -8.00 13.91
C LEU A 151 -13.80 -8.04 13.47
N GLY A 152 -14.09 -7.64 12.23
CA GLY A 152 -15.44 -7.69 11.67
C GLY A 152 -15.99 -9.11 11.61
N GLN A 153 -15.19 -10.08 11.18
CA GLN A 153 -15.58 -11.50 11.20
C GLN A 153 -15.87 -11.99 12.63
N GLY A 154 -15.06 -11.58 13.62
CA GLY A 154 -15.29 -11.89 15.03
C GLY A 154 -16.62 -11.33 15.55
N VAL A 155 -16.98 -10.10 15.18
CA VAL A 155 -18.25 -9.47 15.56
C VAL A 155 -19.43 -10.20 14.90
N ILE A 156 -19.35 -10.51 13.61
CA ILE A 156 -20.41 -11.23 12.89
C ILE A 156 -20.65 -12.60 13.53
N TRP A 157 -19.58 -13.32 13.86
CA TRP A 157 -19.68 -14.62 14.53
C TRP A 157 -20.31 -14.53 15.92
N LEU A 158 -20.01 -13.46 16.68
CA LEU A 158 -20.58 -13.24 18.00
C LEU A 158 -22.10 -12.99 17.90
N ILE A 159 -22.53 -12.13 16.98
CA ILE A 159 -23.95 -11.83 16.72
C ILE A 159 -24.69 -13.10 16.29
N ALA A 160 -24.08 -13.96 15.46
CA ALA A 160 -24.72 -15.19 15.00
C ALA A 160 -24.96 -16.23 16.12
N ARG A 161 -24.34 -16.08 17.29
CA ARG A 161 -24.49 -16.98 18.45
C ARG A 161 -25.49 -16.49 19.50
N THR A 162 -25.88 -15.22 19.45
CA THR A 162 -26.86 -14.60 20.34
C THR A 162 -28.24 -14.61 19.71
#